data_AF-A0AA38G9C7-F1
#
_entry.id   AF-A0AA38G9C7-F1
#
_cell.length_a   1.000
_cell.length_b   1.000
_cell.length_c   1.000
_cell.angle_alpha   90.00
_cell.angle_beta   90.00
_cell.angle_gamma   90.00
#
_symmetry.space_group_name_H-M   'P 1'
#
loop_
_entity.id
_entity.type
_entity.pdbx_description
1 polymer ?
#
loop_
_entity_poly.entity_id
_entity_poly.type
_entity_poly.pdbx_seq_one_letter_code
_entity_poly.pdbx_strand_id
1 'polypeptide(L)' 'FNYQRGIHDVVKVNLGGYNSCSKGTSSSLTSGSDRIRLSKGANYFICSIPGHCTA' A
#
# COMPACT_ATOMS: atom_id res chain seq x y z
N PHE A 1 -4.25 7.99 -4.58
CA PHE A 1 -2.87 7.65 -4.93
C PHE A 1 -2.76 7.69 -6.44
N ASN A 2 -1.97 8.62 -6.99
CA ASN A 2 -1.70 8.69 -8.43
C ASN A 2 -0.28 8.21 -8.69
N TYR A 3 -0.10 7.26 -9.60
CA TYR A 3 1.19 6.63 -9.90
C TYR A 3 1.17 5.92 -11.26
N GLN A 4 2.35 5.64 -11.82
CA GLN A 4 2.45 4.86 -13.05
C GLN A 4 2.05 3.39 -12.80
N ARG A 5 1.03 2.92 -13.52
CA ARG A 5 0.56 1.53 -13.45
C ARG A 5 1.72 0.56 -13.75
N GLY A 6 1.79 -0.51 -12.97
CA GLY A 6 2.84 -1.54 -13.09
C GLY A 6 4.17 -1.19 -12.42
N ILE A 7 4.39 0.06 -12.01
CA ILE A 7 5.58 0.48 -11.25
C ILE A 7 5.29 0.58 -9.76
N HIS A 8 4.09 1.04 -9.40
CA HIS A 8 3.65 1.07 -8.00
C HIS A 8 2.29 0.39 -7.86
N ASP A 9 2.00 0.05 -6.61
CA ASP A 9 0.68 -0.35 -6.15
C ASP A 9 0.39 0.32 -4.80
N VAL A 10 -0.82 0.11 -4.30
CA VAL A 10 -1.20 0.55 -2.95
C VAL A 10 -1.84 -0.61 -2.22
N VAL A 11 -1.27 -0.98 -1.08
CA VAL A 11 -1.80 -2.03 -0.20
C VAL A 11 -2.16 -1.41 1.13
N LYS A 12 -3.40 -1.60 1.59
CA LYS A 12 -3.79 -1.28 2.98
C LYS A 12 -3.28 -2.38 3.90
N VAL A 13 -2.56 -2.00 4.95
CA VAL A 13 -1.99 -2.93 5.95
C VAL A 13 -2.34 -2.47 7.38
N ASN A 14 -2.01 -3.31 8.36
CA ASN A 14 -2.00 -2.91 9.77
C ASN A 14 -0.62 -2.33 10.15
N LEU A 15 -0.47 -1.86 11.39
CA LEU A 15 0.79 -1.28 11.88
C LEU A 15 1.98 -2.25 11.75
N GLY A 16 1.79 -3.54 12.03
CA GLY A 16 2.84 -4.54 11.89
C GLY A 16 3.29 -4.72 10.43
N GLY A 17 2.35 -4.78 9.49
CA GLY A 17 2.63 -4.86 8.06
C GLY A 17 3.31 -3.61 7.52
N TYR A 18 2.97 -2.44 8.05
CA TYR A 18 3.66 -1.19 7.74
C TYR A 18 5.11 -1.22 8.22
N ASN A 19 5.35 -1.53 9.50
CA ASN A 19 6.69 -1.54 10.09
C ASN A 19 7.61 -2.62 9.50
N SER A 20 7.04 -3.74 9.05
CA SER A 20 7.78 -4.84 8.44
C SER A 20 7.81 -4.79 6.91
N CYS A 21 7.19 -3.80 6.29
CA CYS A 21 7.02 -3.72 4.84
C CYS A 21 6.42 -4.98 4.20
N SER A 22 5.47 -5.61 4.90
CA SER A 22 4.82 -6.85 4.45
C SER A 22 3.33 -6.66 4.20
N LYS A 23 2.88 -7.04 3.01
CA LYS A 23 1.46 -7.04 2.69
C LYS A 23 0.68 -8.24 3.25
N GLY A 24 1.37 -9.33 3.61
CA GLY A 24 0.74 -10.60 3.94
C GLY A 24 -0.23 -11.07 2.84
N THR A 25 -1.47 -11.35 3.21
CA THR A 25 -2.55 -11.76 2.29
C THR A 25 -3.36 -10.59 1.71
N SER A 26 -2.98 -9.35 2.02
CA SER A 26 -3.71 -8.16 1.58
C SER A 26 -3.62 -7.98 0.06
N SER A 27 -4.73 -7.56 -0.54
CA SER A 27 -4.81 -7.24 -1.96
C SER A 27 -4.22 -5.87 -2.28
N SER A 28 -3.62 -5.76 -3.46
CA SER A 28 -3.09 -4.52 -4.01
C SER A 28 -4.12 -3.81 -4.87
N LEU A 29 -4.20 -2.49 -4.74
CA LEU A 29 -4.85 -1.61 -5.71
C LEU A 29 -3.81 -1.19 -6.75
N THR A 30 -4.20 -1.25 -8.02
CA THR A 30 -3.28 -1.13 -9.17
C THR A 30 -3.82 -0.23 -10.29
N SER A 31 -4.84 0.60 -10.01
CA SER A 31 -5.48 1.42 -11.05
C SER A 31 -4.59 2.56 -11.55
N GLY A 32 -3.56 2.96 -10.79
CA GLY A 32 -2.75 4.15 -11.06
C GLY A 32 -3.38 5.45 -10.61
N SER A 33 -4.64 5.43 -10.17
CA SER A 33 -5.37 6.59 -9.65
C SER A 33 -6.32 6.17 -8.52
N ASP A 34 -5.83 5.37 -7.58
CA ASP A 34 -6.67 4.74 -6.54
C ASP A 34 -7.25 5.76 -5.57
N ARG A 35 -8.54 5.62 -5.29
CA ARG A 35 -9.25 6.40 -4.28
C ARG A 35 -9.64 5.49 -3.12
N ILE A 36 -9.19 5.85 -1.91
CA ILE A 36 -9.45 5.07 -0.70
C ILE A 36 -10.17 5.95 0.31
N ARG A 37 -11.27 5.43 0.86
CA ARG A 37 -11.96 6.06 1.99
C ARG A 37 -11.23 5.73 3.29
N LEU A 38 -10.85 6.76 4.05
CA LEU A 38 -10.17 6.58 5.33
C LEU A 38 -11.14 6.14 6.43
N SER A 39 -10.63 5.32 7.34
CA SER A 39 -11.31 4.97 8.59
C SER A 39 -10.85 5.90 9.71
N LYS A 40 -11.63 6.02 10.79
CA LYS A 40 -11.22 6.74 12.00
C LYS A 40 -9.95 6.11 12.58
N GLY A 41 -8.99 6.95 12.98
CA GLY A 41 -7.69 6.50 13.49
C GLY A 41 -6.62 6.36 12.41
N ALA A 42 -5.55 5.63 12.71
CA ALA A 42 -4.41 5.46 11.80
C ALA A 42 -4.77 4.53 10.64
N ASN A 43 -4.38 4.93 9.42
CA ASN A 43 -4.52 4.13 8.21
C ASN A 43 -3.12 3.94 7.63
N TYR A 44 -2.71 2.68 7.44
CA TYR A 44 -1.38 2.35 6.94
C TYR A 44 -1.46 1.80 5.53
N PHE A 45 -0.59 2.31 4.68
CA PHE A 45 -0.50 1.91 3.28
C PHE A 45 0.96 1.73 2.90
N ILE A 46 1.24 0.72 2.10
CA ILE A 46 2.58 0.46 1.55
C ILE A 46 2.49 0.22 0.04
N CYS A 47 3.62 0.34 -0.64
CA CYS A 47 3.85 -0.25 -1.95
C CYS A 47 4.52 -1.61 -1.75
N SER A 48 3.95 -2.67 -2.32
CA SER A 48 4.43 -4.05 -2.15
C SER A 48 5.43 -4.49 -3.22
N ILE A 49 5.75 -3.61 -4.16
CA ILE A 49 6.81 -3.83 -5.14
C ILE A 49 8.16 -3.95 -4.41
N PRO A 50 8.98 -4.97 -4.70
CA PRO A 50 10.23 -5.21 -4.00
C PRO A 50 11.13 -3.96 -3.93
N GLY A 51 11.59 -3.63 -2.72
CA GLY A 51 12.44 -2.47 -2.46
C GLY A 51 11.70 -1.14 -2.28
N HIS A 52 10.43 -1.02 -2.66
CA HIS A 52 9.73 0.28 -2.62
C HIS A 52 9.32 0.72 -1.21
N CYS A 53 8.93 -0.22 -0.34
CA CYS A 53 8.56 0.12 1.03
C CYS A 53 9.78 0.34 1.94
N THR A 54 10.89 -0.33 1.65
CA THR A 54 12.10 -0.32 2.49
C THR A 54 13.12 0.77 2.11
N ALA A 55 12.82 1.57 1.07
CA ALA A 55 13.66 2.64 0.57
C ALA A 55 13.57 3.92 1.40
#